data_AF-A0A7Y2HME3-F1
#
_entry.id   AF-A0A7Y2HME3-F1
#
_cell.length_a   1.000
_cell.length_b   1.000
_cell.length_c   1.000
_cell.angle_alpha   90.00
_cell.angle_beta   90.00
_cell.angle_gamma   90.00
#
_symmetry.space_group_name_H-M   'P 1'
#
loop_
_entity.id
_entity.type
_entity.pdbx_description
1 polymer ?
#
loop_
_entity_poly.entity_id
_entity_poly.type
_entity_poly.pdbx_seq_one_letter_code
_entity_poly.pdbx_strand_id
1 'polypeptide(L)'
;MTVRKARRMYSGNRLAPWLSHVMESEEESQRPLLTPDEALRLPDDSALVFLAGERPIWSKKARFYEDRRLLERSRVDPPECRAIEHEWNEWTEAPDPLEASAPEPSAALETEGEDGLDELLDEGGGNDSTAQELAALV
;
A
#
# COMPACT_ATOMS: atom_id res chain seq x y z
N MET A 1 -16.13 -2.26 -3.12
CA MET A 1 -16.71 -2.30 -4.47
C MET A 1 -16.51 -3.71 -5.00
N THR A 2 -17.58 -4.41 -5.33
CA THR A 2 -17.49 -5.80 -5.80
C THR A 2 -17.76 -5.84 -7.30
N VAL A 3 -17.00 -6.69 -8.00
CA VAL A 3 -17.27 -6.97 -9.41
C VAL A 3 -17.87 -8.37 -9.49
N ARG A 4 -19.06 -8.47 -10.06
CA ARG A 4 -19.75 -9.73 -10.30
C ARG A 4 -19.39 -10.24 -11.69
N LYS A 5 -18.92 -11.47 -11.77
CA LYS A 5 -18.69 -12.18 -13.03
C LYS A 5 -19.58 -13.41 -13.05
N ALA A 6 -20.47 -13.49 -14.03
CA ALA A 6 -21.26 -14.69 -14.28
C ALA A 6 -20.53 -15.59 -15.28
N ARG A 7 -20.32 -16.86 -14.91
CA ARG A 7 -19.85 -17.91 -15.81
C ARG A 7 -21.00 -18.87 -16.09
N ARG A 8 -21.24 -19.14 -17.37
CA ARG A 8 -22.22 -20.14 -17.80
C ARG A 8 -21.51 -21.31 -18.45
N MET A 9 -21.80 -22.51 -17.97
CA MET A 9 -21.43 -23.77 -18.59
C MET A 9 -22.65 -24.36 -19.28
N TYR A 10 -22.42 -24.89 -20.46
CA TYR A 10 -23.44 -25.39 -21.37
C TYR A 10 -23.17 -26.88 -21.58
N SER A 11 -24.12 -27.75 -21.20
CA SER A 11 -24.00 -29.19 -21.37
C SER A 11 -25.18 -29.76 -22.18
N GLY A 12 -24.86 -30.64 -23.12
CA GLY A 12 -25.81 -31.20 -24.07
C GLY A 12 -25.17 -31.49 -25.43
N ASN A 13 -25.98 -31.97 -26.38
CA ASN A 13 -25.56 -32.17 -27.76
C ASN A 13 -25.42 -30.79 -28.44
N ARG A 14 -24.24 -30.50 -29.01
CA ARG A 14 -23.92 -29.23 -29.68
C ARG A 14 -24.80 -28.92 -30.90
N LEU A 15 -25.44 -29.95 -31.47
CA LEU A 15 -26.35 -29.84 -32.62
C LEU A 15 -27.83 -29.91 -32.22
N ALA A 16 -28.14 -30.02 -30.93
CA ALA A 16 -29.52 -30.04 -30.49
C ALA A 16 -30.14 -28.64 -30.63
N PRO A 17 -31.39 -28.54 -31.12
CA PRO A 17 -32.08 -27.26 -31.32
C PRO A 17 -32.37 -26.50 -30.02
N TRP A 18 -32.29 -27.15 -28.86
CA TRP A 18 -32.32 -26.50 -27.54
C TRP A 18 -31.23 -27.11 -26.64
N LEU A 19 -30.55 -26.27 -25.86
CA LEU A 19 -29.58 -26.72 -24.86
C LEU A 19 -30.31 -27.22 -23.62
N SER A 20 -30.13 -28.50 -23.29
CA SER A 20 -30.87 -29.17 -22.22
C SER A 20 -30.40 -28.78 -20.81
N HIS A 21 -29.13 -28.43 -20.63
CA HIS A 21 -28.57 -28.13 -19.32
C HIS A 21 -27.64 -26.92 -19.38
N VAL A 22 -27.89 -25.94 -18.52
CA VAL A 22 -27.04 -24.77 -18.34
C VAL A 22 -26.76 -24.65 -16.84
N MET A 23 -25.47 -24.60 -16.47
CA MET A 23 -25.06 -24.25 -15.12
C MET A 23 -24.54 -22.82 -15.12
N GLU A 24 -25.02 -22.00 -14.21
CA GLU A 24 -24.56 -20.62 -14.01
C GLU A 24 -23.93 -20.48 -12.63
N SER A 25 -22.75 -19.89 -12.58
CA SER A 25 -22.04 -19.55 -11.35
C SER A 25 -21.76 -18.06 -11.35
N GLU A 26 -22.18 -17.37 -10.30
CA GLU A 26 -21.86 -15.96 -10.06
C GLU A 26 -20.68 -15.88 -9.09
N GLU A 27 -19.61 -15.22 -9.51
CA GLU A 27 -18.44 -14.96 -8.67
C GLU A 27 -18.44 -13.47 -8.30
N GLU A 28 -18.45 -13.18 -7.00
CA GLU A 28 -18.31 -11.84 -6.46
C GLU A 28 -16.90 -11.65 -5.91
N SER A 29 -16.05 -10.93 -6.64
CA SER A 29 -14.68 -10.63 -6.20
C SER A 29 -14.61 -9.21 -5.63
N GLN A 30 -14.00 -9.05 -4.46
CA GLN A 30 -13.70 -7.73 -3.91
C GLN A 30 -12.58 -7.08 -4.73
N ARG A 31 -12.82 -5.85 -5.19
CA ARG A 31 -11.80 -5.05 -5.86
C ARG A 31 -11.39 -3.85 -5.00
N PRO A 32 -10.13 -3.40 -5.10
CA PRO A 32 -9.73 -2.13 -4.53
C PRO A 32 -10.59 -1.01 -5.14
N LEU A 33 -10.80 0.06 -4.39
CA LEU A 33 -11.59 1.20 -4.86
C LEU A 33 -10.96 1.85 -6.10
N LEU A 34 -9.63 1.96 -6.08
CA LEU A 34 -8.82 2.51 -7.14
C LEU A 34 -7.56 1.67 -7.23
N THR A 35 -7.18 1.26 -8.43
CA THR A 35 -5.87 0.66 -8.67
C THR A 35 -4.79 1.74 -8.65
N PRO A 36 -3.52 1.39 -8.36
CA PRO A 36 -2.43 2.37 -8.38
C PRO A 36 -2.31 3.09 -9.72
N ASP A 37 -2.52 2.38 -10.83
CA ASP A 37 -2.47 2.92 -12.18
C ASP A 37 -3.61 3.92 -12.46
N GLU A 38 -4.82 3.65 -11.97
CA GLU A 38 -5.93 4.60 -12.03
C GLU A 38 -5.67 5.84 -11.17
N ALA A 39 -5.01 5.70 -10.03
CA ALA A 39 -4.61 6.83 -9.18
C ALA A 39 -3.58 7.74 -9.88
N LEU A 40 -2.62 7.14 -10.57
CA LEU A 40 -1.56 7.88 -11.29
C LEU A 40 -2.09 8.61 -12.52
N ARG A 41 -3.18 8.13 -13.13
CA ARG A 41 -3.81 8.75 -14.30
C ARG A 41 -4.98 9.67 -13.94
N LEU A 42 -5.09 10.09 -12.68
CA LEU A 42 -6.12 11.03 -12.28
C LEU A 42 -6.02 12.33 -13.08
N PRO A 43 -7.13 12.82 -13.66
CA PRO A 43 -7.19 14.16 -14.23
C PRO A 43 -6.79 15.22 -13.19
N ASP A 44 -6.07 16.25 -13.62
CA ASP A 44 -5.63 17.33 -12.72
C ASP A 44 -6.81 18.09 -12.08
N ASP A 45 -7.98 18.13 -12.72
CA ASP A 45 -9.19 18.75 -12.18
C ASP A 45 -9.95 17.85 -11.19
N SER A 46 -9.48 16.63 -10.92
CA SER A 46 -10.14 15.66 -10.06
C SER A 46 -9.37 15.40 -8.77
N ALA A 47 -10.08 15.00 -7.72
CA ALA A 47 -9.49 14.65 -6.43
C ALA A 47 -10.34 13.62 -5.68
N LEU A 48 -9.69 12.76 -4.91
CA LEU A 48 -10.35 11.83 -4.00
C LEU A 48 -10.36 12.43 -2.59
N VAL A 49 -11.54 12.52 -1.99
CA VAL A 49 -11.72 13.09 -0.64
C VAL A 49 -11.99 11.95 0.34
N PHE A 50 -11.18 11.89 1.38
CA PHE A 50 -11.36 10.97 2.51
C PHE A 50 -11.96 11.72 3.69
N LEU A 51 -13.16 11.31 4.08
CA LEU A 51 -13.87 11.83 5.25
C LEU A 51 -14.02 10.69 6.25
N ALA A 52 -13.78 10.97 7.53
CA ALA A 52 -13.91 9.96 8.57
C ALA A 52 -15.35 9.42 8.62
N GLY A 53 -15.50 8.10 8.55
CA GLY A 53 -16.81 7.44 8.61
C GLY A 53 -17.60 7.42 7.28
N GLU A 54 -17.10 8.08 6.23
CA GLU A 54 -17.72 8.07 4.91
C GLU A 54 -16.86 7.29 3.91
N ARG A 55 -17.50 6.68 2.90
CA ARG A 55 -16.77 6.09 1.78
C ARG A 55 -15.97 7.19 1.05
N PRO A 56 -14.80 6.88 0.47
CA PRO A 56 -14.05 7.88 -0.26
C PRO A 56 -14.87 8.45 -1.41
N ILE A 57 -14.80 9.77 -1.59
CA ILE A 57 -15.64 10.52 -2.52
C ILE A 57 -14.78 10.97 -3.70
N TRP A 58 -15.21 10.64 -4.91
CA TRP A 58 -14.63 11.22 -6.12
C TRP A 58 -15.19 12.62 -6.33
N SER A 59 -14.31 13.62 -6.41
CA SER A 59 -14.68 15.02 -6.51
C SER A 59 -13.94 15.72 -7.65
N LYS A 60 -14.47 16.88 -8.05
CA LYS A 60 -13.74 17.86 -8.88
C LYS A 60 -13.12 18.91 -7.97
N LYS A 61 -11.88 19.29 -8.26
CA LYS A 61 -11.19 20.38 -7.55
C LYS A 61 -11.96 21.68 -7.75
N ALA A 62 -12.29 22.35 -6.65
CA ALA A 62 -12.86 23.68 -6.70
C ALA A 62 -11.76 24.71 -6.96
N ARG A 63 -11.74 25.33 -8.14
CA ARG A 63 -10.82 26.42 -8.47
C ARG A 63 -11.36 27.72 -7.91
N PHE A 64 -10.62 28.33 -7.00
CA PHE A 64 -11.05 29.55 -6.31
C PHE A 64 -11.36 30.72 -7.26
N TYR A 65 -10.71 30.76 -8.43
CA TYR A 65 -10.90 31.79 -9.44
C TYR A 65 -12.08 31.54 -10.39
N GLU A 66 -12.59 30.31 -10.47
CA GLU A 66 -13.75 29.98 -11.31
C GLU A 66 -15.07 30.29 -10.59
N ASP A 67 -15.11 30.10 -9.26
CA ASP A 67 -16.29 30.44 -8.46
C ASP A 67 -16.24 31.90 -7.99
N ARG A 68 -17.20 32.70 -8.43
CA ARG A 68 -17.35 34.11 -8.03
C ARG A 68 -17.37 34.30 -6.51
N ARG A 69 -17.98 33.40 -5.74
CA ARG A 69 -18.05 33.49 -4.27
C ARG A 69 -16.69 33.28 -3.62
N LEU A 70 -15.91 32.34 -4.15
CA LEU A 70 -14.56 32.08 -3.67
C LEU A 70 -13.62 33.22 -4.06
N LEU A 71 -13.78 33.77 -5.26
CA LEU A 71 -13.02 34.93 -5.74
C LEU A 71 -13.34 36.20 -4.95
N GLU A 72 -14.60 36.42 -4.57
CA GLU A 72 -14.98 37.52 -3.67
C GLU A 72 -14.34 37.35 -2.28
N ARG A 73 -14.31 36.12 -1.75
CA ARG A 73 -13.64 35.81 -0.48
C ARG A 73 -12.12 35.95 -0.55
N SER A 74 -11.48 35.65 -1.68
CA SER A 74 -10.02 35.75 -1.82
C SER A 74 -9.52 37.21 -1.85
N ARG A 75 -10.41 38.19 -2.00
CA ARG A 75 -10.09 39.63 -1.96
C ARG A 75 -10.14 40.22 -0.56
N VAL A 76 -10.64 39.46 0.43
CA VAL A 76 -10.64 39.89 1.83
C VAL A 76 -9.21 39.78 2.35
N ASP A 77 -8.73 40.84 3.01
CA ASP A 77 -7.40 40.81 3.63
C ASP A 77 -7.30 39.61 4.59
N PRO A 78 -6.15 38.90 4.59
CA PRO A 78 -5.96 37.78 5.50
C PRO A 78 -6.16 38.28 6.94
N PRO A 79 -6.81 37.48 7.81
CA PRO A 79 -6.90 37.84 9.21
C PRO A 79 -5.49 37.99 9.78
N GLU A 80 -5.34 38.78 10.84
CA GLU A 80 -4.09 38.84 11.61
C GLU A 80 -3.84 37.45 12.22
N CYS A 81 -3.15 36.61 11.45
CA CYS A 81 -2.74 35.29 11.89
C CYS A 81 -1.55 35.46 12.81
N ARG A 82 -1.69 35.01 14.06
CA ARG A 82 -0.53 34.74 14.90
C ARG A 82 0.35 33.73 14.16
N ALA A 83 1.62 34.06 13.98
CA ALA A 83 2.59 33.09 13.50
C ALA A 83 2.56 31.88 14.44
N ILE A 84 2.15 30.73 13.92
CA ILE A 84 2.26 29.47 14.63
C ILE A 84 3.68 28.99 14.33
N GLU A 85 4.53 28.97 15.35
CA GLU A 85 5.83 28.30 15.26
C GLU A 85 5.56 26.82 14.98
N HIS A 86 5.89 26.37 13.78
CA HIS A 86 5.71 24.98 13.38
C HIS A 86 7.10 24.33 13.38
N GLU A 87 7.27 23.23 14.12
CA GLU A 87 8.53 22.45 14.16
C GLU A 87 8.86 21.76 12.83
N TRP A 88 8.03 21.94 11.79
CA TRP A 88 8.17 21.35 10.46
C TRP A 88 9.28 21.99 9.59
N ASN A 89 10.33 22.54 10.20
CA ASN A 89 11.49 23.05 9.49
C ASN A 89 12.48 21.92 9.14
N GLU A 90 12.36 20.75 9.76
CA GLU A 90 13.30 19.62 9.64
C GLU A 90 13.44 19.07 8.20
N TRP A 91 12.38 19.16 7.37
CA TRP A 91 12.39 18.73 5.96
C TRP A 91 12.78 19.85 4.98
N THR A 92 12.69 21.11 5.41
CA THR A 92 12.99 22.28 4.58
C THR A 92 14.43 22.76 4.80
N GLU A 93 14.98 22.49 5.98
CA GLU A 93 16.39 22.68 6.36
C GLU A 93 17.26 21.46 6.04
N ALA A 94 16.72 20.45 5.37
CA ALA A 94 17.54 19.36 4.85
C ALA A 94 18.67 19.98 4.00
N PRO A 95 19.95 19.70 4.32
CA PRO A 95 21.06 20.28 3.59
C PRO A 95 20.90 19.97 2.10
N ASP A 96 21.23 20.95 1.25
CA ASP A 96 21.14 20.80 -0.20
C ASP A 96 21.79 19.47 -0.59
N PRO A 97 21.13 18.56 -1.35
CA PRO A 97 21.70 17.25 -1.67
C PRO A 97 23.08 17.30 -2.33
N LEU A 98 23.48 18.45 -2.86
CA LEU A 98 24.82 18.74 -3.38
C LEU A 98 25.88 19.01 -2.29
N GLU A 99 25.48 19.45 -1.09
CA GLU A 99 26.35 19.67 0.08
C GLU A 99 26.48 18.43 0.96
N ALA A 100 25.53 17.49 0.88
CA ALA A 100 25.65 16.17 1.51
C ALA A 100 26.74 15.36 0.79
N SER A 101 28.00 15.59 1.16
CA SER A 101 29.16 14.83 0.69
C SER A 101 28.82 13.35 0.70
N ALA A 102 28.91 12.71 -0.48
CA ALA A 102 28.78 11.26 -0.62
C ALA A 102 29.64 10.58 0.45
N PRO A 103 29.14 9.53 1.14
CA PRO A 103 30.03 8.74 1.98
C PRO A 103 31.16 8.24 1.08
N GLU A 104 32.40 8.57 1.42
CA GLU A 104 33.54 8.04 0.67
C GLU A 104 33.40 6.52 0.61
N PRO A 105 33.56 5.89 -0.57
CA PRO A 105 33.50 4.45 -0.66
C PRO A 105 34.63 3.90 0.21
N SER A 106 34.26 3.39 1.39
CA SER A 106 35.19 2.76 2.32
C SER A 106 35.79 1.57 1.60
N ALA A 107 37.03 1.76 1.15
CA ALA A 107 37.81 0.75 0.50
C ALA A 107 38.08 -0.41 1.46
N ALA A 108 37.83 -1.62 0.94
CA ALA A 108 38.45 -2.89 1.31
C ALA A 108 38.12 -3.51 2.68
N LEU A 109 37.20 -4.47 2.64
CA LEU A 109 37.45 -5.78 3.24
C LEU A 109 37.36 -6.82 2.11
N GLU A 110 38.52 -7.05 1.49
CA GLU A 110 38.76 -8.25 0.68
C GLU A 110 38.99 -9.42 1.64
N THR A 111 38.13 -10.44 1.53
CA THR A 111 38.55 -11.83 1.67
C THR A 111 37.73 -12.65 0.68
N GLU A 112 38.37 -12.96 -0.45
CA GLU A 112 38.01 -13.99 -1.41
C GLU A 112 37.83 -15.33 -0.66
N GLY A 113 36.74 -16.08 -0.90
CA GLY A 113 36.75 -17.42 -1.53
C GLY A 113 37.43 -18.52 -0.67
N GLU A 114 36.95 -19.74 -0.48
CA GLU A 114 36.20 -20.67 -1.33
C GLU A 114 35.79 -21.89 -0.45
N ASP A 115 34.62 -22.47 -0.72
CA ASP A 115 34.33 -23.92 -0.76
C ASP A 115 33.94 -24.81 0.45
N GLY A 116 32.82 -25.53 0.24
CA GLY A 116 32.45 -26.85 0.81
C GLY A 116 31.76 -26.81 2.18
N LEU A 117 30.44 -26.87 2.34
CA LEU A 117 29.53 -27.97 1.99
C LEU A 117 30.11 -29.38 2.26
N ASP A 118 30.52 -29.66 3.48
CA ASP A 118 30.48 -31.02 4.03
C ASP A 118 30.48 -30.97 5.56
N GLU A 119 29.96 -32.02 6.19
CA GLU A 119 29.93 -32.24 7.66
C GLU A 119 28.71 -31.70 8.42
N LEU A 120 27.53 -32.20 8.05
CA LEU A 120 26.28 -32.10 8.84
C LEU A 120 25.64 -33.48 9.06
N LEU A 121 26.44 -34.43 9.54
CA LEU A 121 26.10 -35.70 10.21
C LEU A 121 27.36 -36.03 11.04
N ASP A 122 27.39 -36.18 12.35
CA ASP A 122 26.70 -37.24 13.10
C ASP A 122 26.97 -37.11 14.62
N GLU A 123 25.96 -37.49 15.38
CA GLU A 123 25.91 -38.04 16.74
C GLU A 123 26.81 -37.57 17.91
N GLY A 124 26.11 -37.15 18.99
CA GLY A 124 26.16 -37.95 20.22
C GLY A 124 26.71 -37.28 21.48
N GLY A 125 25.83 -37.06 22.47
CA GLY A 125 26.16 -37.36 23.87
C GLY A 125 25.87 -36.32 24.95
N GLY A 126 24.77 -36.53 25.68
CA GLY A 126 24.58 -36.15 27.11
C GLY A 126 24.27 -34.68 27.38
N ASN A 127 23.37 -34.30 28.29
CA ASN A 127 22.71 -35.01 29.38
C ASN A 127 21.57 -34.12 29.94
N ASP A 128 20.39 -34.71 30.09
CA ASP A 128 19.23 -34.12 30.76
C ASP A 128 19.45 -34.00 32.28
N SER A 129 19.44 -32.78 32.82
CA SER A 129 19.20 -32.54 34.25
C SER A 129 18.86 -31.06 34.52
N THR A 130 17.64 -30.63 34.15
CA THR A 130 17.00 -29.45 34.78
C THR A 130 15.48 -29.34 34.57
N ALA A 131 14.83 -30.33 33.94
CA ALA A 131 13.39 -30.29 33.67
C ALA A 131 12.52 -31.07 34.68
N GLN A 132 13.12 -31.79 35.63
CA GLN A 132 12.41 -32.52 36.70
C GLN A 132 12.50 -31.79 38.05
N GLU A 133 12.08 -30.53 38.13
CA GLU A 133 11.84 -29.89 39.44
C GLU A 133 10.62 -28.96 39.52
N LEU A 134 9.82 -28.81 38.45
CA LEU A 134 8.63 -27.94 38.47
C LEU A 134 7.27 -28.68 38.49
N ALA A 135 7.26 -30.00 38.64
CA ALA A 135 6.02 -30.79 38.71
C ALA A 135 5.62 -31.25 40.13
N ALA A 136 6.27 -30.72 41.18
CA ALA A 136 6.01 -31.12 42.57
C ALA A 136 5.55 -29.98 43.50
N LEU A 137 5.20 -28.80 42.99
CA LEU A 137 4.63 -27.74 43.82
C LEU A 137 3.60 -26.89 43.06
N VAL A 138 2.34 -27.03 43.50
CA VAL A 138 1.10 -26.30 43.14
C VAL A 138 0.29 -26.88 41.98
#